data_AF-A0A2W0ANH3-F1
#
_entry.id   AF-A0A2W0ANH3-F1
#
_cell.length_a   1.000
_cell.length_b   1.000
_cell.length_c   1.000
_cell.angle_alpha   90.00
_cell.angle_beta   90.00
_cell.angle_gamma   90.00
#
_symmetry.space_group_name_H-M   'P 1'
#
loop_
_entity.id
_entity.type
_entity.pdbx_description
1 polymer ?
#
loop_
_entity_poly.entity_id
_entity_poly.type
_entity_poly.pdbx_seq_one_letter_code
_entity_poly.pdbx_strand_id
1 'polypeptide(L)'
;MDDRISRVVVVFLRFITAAAVLGPSVSWGVSSGWAQTAPPPADHPEITVHGRKFTPRSILARNMGTPEDQTTQFPPHKIIGNLYYVGTRTLSSFLIVTPQGNILINSTYERNEQTIEKSVEQL
;
A
#
# COMPACT_ATOMS: atom_id res chain seq x y z
N MET A 1 40.08 28.53 -7.60
CA MET A 1 39.77 27.10 -7.46
C MET A 1 39.80 26.79 -5.96
N ASP A 2 38.96 27.48 -5.19
CA ASP A 2 37.67 27.08 -4.59
C ASP A 2 37.85 26.25 -3.30
N ASP A 3 38.07 26.99 -2.20
CA ASP A 3 38.20 26.55 -0.80
C ASP A 3 36.95 25.84 -0.24
N ARG A 4 35.90 25.70 -1.05
CA ARG A 4 34.66 25.02 -0.67
C ARG A 4 34.75 23.49 -0.73
N ILE A 5 35.76 22.92 -1.39
CA ILE A 5 35.95 21.45 -1.46
C ILE A 5 36.74 20.90 -0.25
N SER A 6 37.66 21.66 0.35
CA SER A 6 38.44 21.21 1.52
C SER A 6 37.63 21.15 2.84
N ARG A 7 36.51 21.88 2.95
CA ARG A 7 35.64 21.85 4.14
C ARG A 7 34.71 20.64 4.20
N VAL A 8 34.44 20.00 3.06
CA VAL A 8 33.52 18.84 3.00
C VAL A 8 34.21 17.54 3.45
N VAL A 9 35.53 17.43 3.26
CA VAL A 9 36.30 16.24 3.68
C VAL A 9 36.62 16.22 5.18
N VAL A 10 36.73 17.39 5.84
CA VAL A 10 37.12 17.49 7.26
C VAL A 10 35.95 17.24 8.24
N VAL A 11 34.70 17.42 7.82
CA VAL A 11 33.52 17.14 8.67
C VAL A 11 33.26 15.63 8.78
N PHE A 12 33.63 14.84 7.77
CA PHE A 12 33.41 13.38 7.77
C PHE A 12 34.37 12.58 8.66
N LEU A 13 35.45 13.18 9.15
CA LEU A 13 36.48 12.48 9.95
C LEU A 13 36.45 12.82 11.46
N ARG A 14 35.55 13.70 11.91
CA ARG A 14 35.50 14.19 13.31
C ARG A 14 34.48 13.49 14.21
N PHE A 15 33.84 12.40 13.77
CA PHE A 15 32.91 11.60 14.59
C PHE A 15 33.32 10.14 14.84
N ILE A 16 34.57 9.75 14.56
CA ILE A 16 35.06 8.37 14.83
C ILE A 16 36.03 8.28 16.04
N THR A 17 36.29 9.35 16.77
CA THR A 17 37.26 9.32 17.89
C THR A 17 36.74 9.96 19.17
N ALA A 18 35.75 9.32 19.79
CA ALA A 18 35.44 9.51 21.21
C ALA A 18 34.70 8.29 21.81
N ALA A 19 35.34 7.11 21.81
CA ALA A 19 34.94 6.00 22.68
C ALA A 19 36.04 4.94 22.77
N ALA A 20 37.18 5.29 23.34
CA ALA A 20 38.12 4.28 23.82
C ALA A 20 38.71 4.75 25.14
N VAL A 21 38.68 3.83 26.12
CA VAL A 21 39.31 3.87 27.45
C VAL A 21 38.43 4.40 28.60
N LEU A 22 37.56 3.53 29.14
CA LEU A 22 37.65 2.98 30.51
C LEU A 22 36.41 2.12 30.88
N GLY A 23 36.57 0.79 30.96
CA GLY A 23 35.62 -0.17 31.56
C GLY A 23 35.19 -1.31 30.62
N PRO A 24 35.41 -2.61 30.95
CA PRO A 24 35.04 -3.72 30.09
C PRO A 24 33.56 -4.06 30.29
N SER A 25 32.67 -3.24 29.73
CA SER A 25 31.27 -3.62 29.50
C SER A 25 30.58 -2.58 28.61
N VAL A 26 31.10 -2.39 27.41
CA VAL A 26 30.32 -1.80 26.32
C VAL A 26 30.43 -2.76 25.15
N SER A 27 29.45 -3.64 25.03
CA SER A 27 29.28 -4.49 23.87
C SER A 27 28.96 -3.60 22.67
N TRP A 28 29.97 -3.24 21.88
CA TRP A 28 29.82 -2.75 20.51
C TRP A 28 29.40 -3.90 19.58
N GLY A 29 28.34 -4.60 19.96
CA GLY A 29 27.55 -5.45 19.08
C GLY A 29 26.29 -4.68 18.78
N VAL A 30 26.36 -3.74 17.82
CA VAL A 30 25.16 -3.14 17.24
C VAL A 30 24.39 -4.31 16.64
N SER A 31 23.47 -4.83 17.43
CA SER A 31 22.81 -6.09 17.16
C SER A 31 21.69 -5.76 16.21
N SER A 32 22.01 -5.80 14.92
CA SER A 32 21.08 -5.79 13.79
C SER A 32 19.91 -6.76 13.97
N GLY A 33 20.06 -7.79 14.82
CA GLY A 33 19.02 -8.73 15.20
C GLY A 33 17.81 -8.13 15.94
N TRP A 34 17.94 -7.00 16.67
CA TRP A 34 16.79 -6.37 17.33
C TRP A 34 15.85 -5.68 16.35
N ALA A 35 16.38 -5.18 15.22
CA ALA A 35 15.55 -4.53 14.20
C ALA A 35 14.72 -5.55 13.39
N GLN A 36 15.20 -6.80 13.27
CA GLN A 36 14.55 -7.85 12.49
C GLN A 36 13.55 -8.69 13.29
N THR A 37 13.64 -8.67 14.62
CA THR A 37 12.74 -9.42 15.53
C THR A 37 11.72 -8.54 16.25
N ALA A 38 11.81 -7.22 16.09
CA ALA A 38 10.81 -6.30 16.62
C ALA A 38 9.42 -6.62 16.01
N PRO A 39 8.36 -6.67 16.82
CA PRO A 39 7.01 -6.79 16.29
C PRO A 39 6.72 -5.61 15.35
N PRO A 40 5.93 -5.83 14.29
CA PRO A 40 5.57 -4.74 13.37
C PRO A 40 4.94 -3.58 14.15
N PRO A 41 5.16 -2.33 13.72
CA PRO A 41 4.56 -1.18 14.36
C PRO A 41 3.04 -1.34 14.48
N ALA A 42 2.50 -0.89 15.61
CA ALA A 42 1.05 -0.88 15.82
C ALA A 42 0.36 0.00 14.78
N ASP A 43 -0.84 -0.41 14.35
CA ASP A 43 -1.61 0.29 13.34
C ASP A 43 -2.33 1.49 13.95
N HIS A 44 -1.87 2.70 13.61
CA HIS A 44 -2.34 3.96 14.20
C HIS A 44 -2.66 4.99 13.11
N PRO A 45 -3.62 5.90 13.37
CA PRO A 45 -4.34 6.09 14.64
C PRO A 45 -5.37 4.98 14.91
N GLU A 46 -5.65 4.75 16.21
CA GLU A 46 -6.76 3.87 16.63
C GLU A 46 -7.87 4.75 17.23
N ILE A 47 -9.11 4.56 16.76
CA ILE A 47 -10.29 5.29 17.24
C ILE A 47 -11.32 4.27 17.72
N THR A 48 -11.91 4.50 18.90
CA THR A 48 -13.01 3.65 19.41
C THR A 48 -14.35 4.34 19.23
N VAL A 49 -15.27 3.71 18.51
CA VAL A 49 -16.65 4.20 18.30
C VAL A 49 -17.61 3.10 18.74
N HIS A 50 -18.51 3.38 19.68
CA HIS A 50 -19.45 2.41 20.25
C HIS A 50 -18.79 1.10 20.74
N GLY A 51 -17.61 1.21 21.36
CA GLY A 51 -16.86 0.05 21.85
C GLY A 51 -16.13 -0.75 20.78
N ARG A 52 -16.20 -0.35 19.50
CA ARG A 52 -15.44 -0.97 18.41
C ARG A 52 -14.22 -0.12 18.07
N LYS A 53 -13.04 -0.75 18.06
CA LYS A 53 -11.79 -0.14 17.61
C LYS A 53 -11.70 -0.12 16.09
N PHE A 54 -11.26 1.01 15.56
CA PHE A 54 -11.01 1.25 14.15
C PHE A 54 -9.59 1.77 13.97
N THR A 55 -8.87 1.12 13.06
CA THR A 55 -7.56 1.50 12.56
C THR A 55 -7.60 1.63 11.04
N PRO A 56 -6.61 2.28 10.39
CA PRO A 56 -6.50 2.34 8.94
C PRO A 56 -6.65 0.96 8.27
N ARG A 57 -5.96 -0.08 8.78
CA ARG A 57 -6.06 -1.44 8.24
C ARG A 57 -7.44 -2.05 8.43
N SER A 58 -8.09 -1.84 9.58
CA SER A 58 -9.43 -2.38 9.82
C SER A 58 -10.49 -1.75 8.90
N ILE A 59 -10.37 -0.44 8.62
CA ILE A 59 -11.28 0.29 7.74
C ILE A 59 -11.05 -0.16 6.30
N LEU A 60 -9.79 -0.29 5.89
CA LEU A 60 -9.43 -0.85 4.59
C LEU A 60 -9.99 -2.27 4.41
N ALA A 61 -9.76 -3.16 5.37
CA ALA A 61 -10.27 -4.53 5.32
C ALA A 61 -11.80 -4.58 5.22
N ARG A 62 -12.50 -3.74 5.99
CA ARG A 62 -13.96 -3.60 5.92
C ARG A 62 -14.44 -3.09 4.55
N ASN A 63 -13.71 -2.18 3.92
CA ASN A 63 -14.08 -1.61 2.61
C ASN A 63 -13.73 -2.54 1.44
N MET A 64 -12.64 -3.30 1.53
CA MET A 64 -12.26 -4.30 0.51
C MET A 64 -13.18 -5.52 0.50
N GLY A 65 -13.89 -5.80 1.60
CA GLY A 65 -14.75 -6.98 1.73
C GLY A 65 -13.97 -8.30 1.78
N THR A 66 -14.70 -9.41 1.68
CA THR A 66 -14.10 -10.76 1.73
C THR A 66 -13.36 -11.09 0.42
N PRO A 67 -12.46 -12.08 0.41
CA PRO A 67 -11.86 -12.56 -0.83
C PRO A 67 -12.90 -12.97 -1.89
N GLU A 68 -14.04 -13.54 -1.46
CA GLU A 68 -15.15 -13.88 -2.33
C GLU A 68 -15.84 -12.63 -2.90
N ASP A 69 -16.08 -11.60 -2.09
CA ASP A 69 -16.64 -10.33 -2.58
C ASP A 69 -15.74 -9.66 -3.61
N GLN A 70 -14.42 -9.85 -3.49
CA GLN A 70 -13.43 -9.26 -4.39
C GLN A 70 -13.41 -9.94 -5.75
N THR A 71 -13.85 -11.20 -5.86
CA THR A 71 -13.85 -11.98 -7.12
C THR A 71 -15.24 -12.19 -7.69
N THR A 72 -16.29 -12.14 -6.86
CA THR A 72 -17.66 -12.35 -7.30
C THR A 72 -18.12 -11.19 -8.17
N GLN A 73 -18.54 -11.50 -9.38
CA GLN A 73 -19.17 -10.56 -10.30
C GLN A 73 -20.33 -9.83 -9.60
N PHE A 74 -20.38 -8.50 -9.74
CA PHE A 74 -21.62 -7.77 -9.49
C PHE A 74 -22.36 -7.60 -10.82
N PRO A 75 -23.70 -7.70 -10.88
CA PRO A 75 -24.43 -7.63 -12.15
C PRO A 75 -23.98 -6.42 -12.99
N PRO A 76 -23.43 -6.64 -14.19
CA PRO A 76 -22.96 -5.54 -15.02
C PRO A 76 -24.16 -4.70 -15.45
N HIS A 77 -24.02 -3.39 -15.40
CA HIS A 77 -25.13 -2.49 -15.63
C HIS A 77 -24.68 -1.12 -16.11
N LYS A 78 -25.58 -0.45 -16.82
CA LYS A 78 -25.40 0.94 -17.22
C LYS A 78 -25.53 1.84 -16.01
N ILE A 79 -24.53 2.71 -15.81
CA ILE A 79 -24.58 3.76 -14.79
C ILE A 79 -25.28 4.99 -15.38
N ILE A 80 -24.70 5.58 -16.42
CA ILE A 80 -25.23 6.77 -17.10
C ILE A 80 -24.59 6.93 -18.49
N GLY A 81 -25.33 7.43 -19.48
CA GLY A 81 -24.75 7.79 -20.80
C GLY A 81 -24.12 6.59 -21.52
N ASN A 82 -22.79 6.59 -21.63
CA ASN A 82 -21.99 5.51 -22.19
C ASN A 82 -21.05 4.84 -21.15
N LEU A 83 -21.32 5.06 -19.86
CA LEU A 83 -20.56 4.52 -18.72
C LEU A 83 -21.28 3.32 -18.09
N TYR A 84 -20.56 2.23 -17.91
CA TYR A 84 -21.05 0.96 -17.39
C TYR A 84 -20.18 0.47 -16.23
N TYR A 85 -20.81 -0.17 -15.25
CA TYR A 85 -20.13 -0.93 -14.21
C TYR A 85 -19.89 -2.36 -14.70
N VAL A 86 -18.65 -2.84 -14.58
CA VAL A 86 -18.23 -4.20 -14.96
C VAL A 86 -17.39 -4.88 -13.88
N GLY A 87 -17.35 -4.30 -12.68
CA GLY A 87 -16.52 -4.77 -11.56
C GLY A 87 -17.13 -5.92 -10.75
N THR A 88 -16.47 -6.23 -9.63
CA THR A 88 -16.94 -7.22 -8.65
C THR A 88 -17.81 -6.57 -7.59
N ARG A 89 -18.24 -7.31 -6.56
CA ARG A 89 -19.06 -6.76 -5.47
C ARG A 89 -18.36 -5.62 -4.71
N THR A 90 -17.03 -5.61 -4.68
CA THR A 90 -16.25 -4.65 -3.89
C THR A 90 -15.09 -4.00 -4.65
N LEU A 91 -14.62 -4.57 -5.76
CA LEU A 91 -13.57 -3.98 -6.58
C LEU A 91 -14.16 -3.40 -7.87
N SER A 92 -14.12 -2.08 -7.99
CA SER A 92 -14.74 -1.38 -9.10
C SER A 92 -13.90 -1.40 -10.37
N SER A 93 -14.56 -1.75 -11.46
CA SER A 93 -14.07 -1.59 -12.83
C SER A 93 -15.18 -0.97 -13.68
N PHE A 94 -14.81 -0.08 -14.58
CA PHE A 94 -15.75 0.69 -15.39
C PHE A 94 -15.41 0.61 -16.87
N LEU A 95 -16.45 0.50 -17.70
CA LEU A 95 -16.32 0.53 -19.16
C LEU A 95 -16.97 1.81 -19.71
N ILE A 96 -16.20 2.57 -20.48
CA ILE A 96 -16.71 3.71 -21.27
C ILE A 96 -16.74 3.28 -22.74
N VAL A 97 -17.92 3.25 -23.33
CA VAL A 97 -18.12 2.79 -24.72
C VAL A 97 -18.12 3.99 -25.67
N THR A 98 -17.30 3.96 -26.71
CA THR A 98 -17.27 5.01 -27.75
C THR A 98 -17.29 4.39 -29.15
N PRO A 99 -17.74 5.10 -30.19
CA PRO A 99 -17.69 4.59 -31.56
C PRO A 99 -16.27 4.24 -32.06
N GLN A 100 -15.22 4.82 -31.45
CA GLN A 100 -13.82 4.60 -31.82
C GLN A 100 -13.17 3.46 -31.02
N GLY A 101 -13.89 2.87 -30.07
CA GLY A 101 -13.39 1.84 -29.17
C GLY A 101 -13.79 2.11 -27.72
N ASN A 102 -13.53 1.12 -26.86
CA ASN A 102 -13.89 1.18 -25.46
C ASN A 102 -12.69 1.55 -24.59
N ILE A 103 -12.95 2.17 -23.45
CA ILE A 103 -11.95 2.48 -22.42
C ILE A 103 -12.34 1.72 -21.15
N LEU A 104 -11.45 0.85 -20.68
CA LEU A 104 -11.59 0.14 -19.41
C LEU A 104 -10.80 0.87 -18.31
N ILE A 105 -11.46 1.17 -17.19
CA ILE A 105 -10.83 1.76 -16.01
C ILE A 105 -10.73 0.67 -14.93
N ASN A 106 -9.49 0.35 -14.55
CA ASN A 106 -9.08 -0.71 -13.64
C ASN A 106 -9.33 -2.14 -14.16
N SER A 107 -8.31 -2.98 -14.09
CA SER A 107 -8.42 -4.45 -14.19
C SER A 107 -8.63 -5.12 -12.83
N THR A 108 -8.45 -4.38 -11.74
CA THR A 108 -8.37 -4.88 -10.35
C THR A 108 -7.15 -5.79 -10.15
N TYR A 109 -7.29 -7.06 -9.78
CA TYR A 109 -6.19 -8.03 -9.71
C TYR A 109 -6.17 -8.95 -10.93
N GLU A 110 -5.06 -9.65 -11.16
CA GLU A 110 -4.89 -10.61 -12.26
C GLU A 110 -5.98 -11.70 -12.26
N ARG A 111 -6.38 -12.15 -11.06
CA ARG A 111 -7.44 -13.15 -10.88
C ARG A 111 -8.83 -12.69 -11.33
N ASN A 112 -9.02 -11.39 -11.56
CA ASN A 112 -10.31 -10.84 -11.91
C ASN A 112 -10.54 -10.73 -13.42
N GLU A 113 -9.51 -10.95 -14.25
CA GLU A 113 -9.56 -10.73 -15.70
C GLU A 113 -10.78 -11.44 -16.35
N GLN A 114 -10.93 -12.75 -16.16
CA GLN A 114 -12.08 -13.52 -16.64
C GLN A 114 -13.44 -13.01 -16.14
N THR A 115 -13.48 -12.46 -14.92
CA THR A 115 -14.72 -11.90 -14.35
C THR A 115 -15.09 -10.58 -15.03
N ILE A 116 -14.09 -9.74 -15.32
CA ILE A 116 -14.30 -8.47 -16.02
C ILE A 116 -14.67 -8.73 -17.48
N GLU A 117 -13.98 -9.65 -18.17
CA GLU A 117 -14.30 -10.05 -19.55
C GLU A 117 -15.76 -10.50 -19.66
N LYS A 118 -16.17 -11.46 -18.81
CA LYS A 118 -17.56 -11.93 -18.75
C LYS A 118 -18.56 -10.82 -18.45
N SER A 119 -18.18 -9.84 -17.64
CA SER A 119 -19.04 -8.69 -17.33
C SER A 119 -19.22 -7.78 -18.55
N VAL A 120 -18.17 -7.58 -19.34
CA VAL A 120 -18.24 -6.81 -20.59
C VAL A 120 -19.09 -7.53 -21.64
N GLU A 121 -18.97 -8.85 -21.76
CA GLU A 121 -19.77 -9.66 -22.71
C GLU A 121 -21.27 -9.68 -22.38
N GLN A 122 -21.65 -9.41 -21.14
CA GLN A 122 -23.04 -9.43 -20.67
C GLN A 122 -23.74 -8.07 -20.76
N LEU A 123 -23.05 -7.01 -21.17
CA LEU A 123 -23.63 -5.67 -21.38
C LEU A 123 -24.41 -5.57 -22.69
#